data_AF-A0A1I5SQ31-F1
#
_entry.id   AF-A0A1I5SQ31-F1
#
_cell.length_a   1.000
_cell.length_b   1.000
_cell.length_c   1.000
_cell.angle_alpha   90.00
_cell.angle_beta   90.00
_cell.angle_gamma   90.00
#
_symmetry.space_group_name_H-M   'P 1'
#
loop_
_entity.id
_entity.type
_entity.pdbx_description
1 polymer ?
#
loop_
_entity_poly.entity_id
_entity_poly.type
_entity_poly.pdbx_seq_one_letter_code
_entity_poly.pdbx_strand_id
1 'polypeptide(L)'
;MFNQPNQPVGWYPVLTSSAMVSFLTSFLVAVGLLQGPAAPKPAQAAPAAAPAPAGPILWSADRRLTVADFQSRPKPYEKLAALTTTDIKAGAACRDFVFSGTVKATFDPSASWFRDPKNYTPQLLRHEQLHFDLTEVYARLLRQKLVVFQAKVDCAKLQPAFNNLTKGIYAEWDREQNRYDAETNHGLNAVRQDYWEKQTQVRLAQLEAFALPAQ
;
A
#
# COMPACT_ATOMS: atom_id res chain seq x y z
N MET A 1 38.54 33.71 -5.04
CA MET A 1 39.49 32.58 -5.06
C MET A 1 39.26 31.73 -3.82
N PHE A 2 38.66 30.54 -3.96
CA PHE A 2 38.83 29.44 -3.01
C PHE A 2 38.77 28.12 -3.78
N ASN A 3 39.52 27.14 -3.29
CA ASN A 3 40.07 26.06 -4.10
C ASN A 3 39.09 24.89 -4.26
N GLN A 4 39.03 24.29 -5.46
CA GLN A 4 38.54 22.91 -5.59
C GLN A 4 39.65 21.94 -5.19
N PRO A 5 39.28 20.71 -4.80
CA PRO A 5 39.96 19.54 -5.35
C PRO A 5 38.95 18.60 -6.02
N ASN A 6 39.19 18.31 -7.29
CA ASN A 6 38.47 17.27 -8.04
C ASN A 6 39.20 15.91 -7.87
N GLN A 7 38.49 14.81 -8.16
CA GLN A 7 38.90 13.41 -7.99
C GLN A 7 40.26 13.07 -8.65
N PRO A 8 40.97 12.01 -8.18
CA PRO A 8 41.06 10.82 -9.05
C PRO A 8 41.27 9.46 -8.36
N VAL A 9 40.49 8.45 -8.76
CA VAL A 9 40.84 7.01 -8.85
C VAL A 9 39.73 6.29 -9.63
N GLY A 10 39.95 5.34 -10.52
CA GLY A 10 41.19 4.83 -11.12
C GLY A 10 40.85 3.63 -12.02
N TRP A 11 41.25 3.66 -13.30
CA TRP A 11 41.02 2.56 -14.26
C TRP A 11 42.31 1.75 -14.44
N TYR A 12 42.25 0.43 -14.30
CA TYR A 12 43.32 -0.51 -14.69
C TYR A 12 42.73 -1.86 -15.19
N PRO A 13 43.48 -2.65 -15.99
CA PRO A 13 42.89 -3.34 -17.14
C PRO A 13 43.09 -4.88 -17.18
N VAL A 14 42.68 -5.44 -18.31
CA VAL A 14 42.80 -6.84 -18.79
C VAL A 14 44.26 -7.34 -18.90
N LEU A 15 44.49 -8.64 -18.63
CA LEU A 15 45.60 -9.56 -19.06
C LEU A 15 45.31 -10.95 -18.42
N THR A 16 45.66 -12.16 -18.89
CA THR A 16 45.88 -12.80 -20.23
C THR A 16 45.71 -14.32 -20.03
N SER A 17 44.94 -15.06 -20.84
CA SER A 17 45.35 -15.80 -22.06
C SER A 17 46.37 -16.95 -21.91
N SER A 18 45.92 -18.19 -22.15
CA SER A 18 46.63 -19.34 -22.78
C SER A 18 45.56 -20.44 -23.00
N ALA A 19 45.21 -20.91 -24.22
CA ALA A 19 46.01 -21.65 -25.21
C ALA A 19 46.50 -23.01 -24.68
N MET A 20 46.43 -24.15 -25.40
CA MET A 20 45.80 -24.56 -26.67
C MET A 20 45.96 -26.09 -26.75
N VAL A 21 44.97 -26.87 -27.21
CA VAL A 21 45.21 -28.11 -28.00
C VAL A 21 44.02 -28.33 -28.94
N SER A 22 44.27 -28.48 -30.24
CA SER A 22 43.30 -28.97 -31.21
C SER A 22 43.44 -30.47 -31.43
N PHE A 23 42.33 -31.17 -31.61
CA PHE A 23 42.28 -32.38 -32.44
C PHE A 23 41.05 -32.32 -33.35
N LEU A 24 41.27 -32.33 -34.67
CA LEU A 24 40.21 -32.57 -35.64
C LEU A 24 39.93 -34.07 -35.72
N THR A 25 38.67 -34.45 -35.52
CA THR A 25 38.13 -35.70 -36.10
C THR A 25 36.73 -35.40 -36.64
N SER A 26 36.62 -35.29 -37.96
CA SER A 26 35.33 -35.16 -38.64
C SER A 26 34.54 -36.47 -38.55
N PHE A 27 33.36 -36.42 -37.95
CA PHE A 27 32.30 -37.39 -38.21
C PHE A 27 30.98 -36.64 -38.45
N LEU A 28 30.59 -36.56 -39.71
CA LEU A 28 29.25 -36.11 -40.12
C LEU A 28 28.26 -37.22 -39.78
N VAL A 29 27.61 -37.12 -38.62
CA VAL A 29 26.40 -37.89 -38.30
C VAL A 29 25.24 -36.92 -38.17
N ALA A 30 24.41 -36.87 -39.21
CA ALA A 30 23.17 -36.10 -39.20
C ALA A 30 22.13 -36.82 -38.32
N VAL A 31 22.19 -36.59 -37.01
CA VAL A 31 21.12 -37.01 -36.09
C VAL A 31 19.98 -36.00 -36.21
N GLY A 32 18.87 -36.43 -36.81
CA GLY A 32 17.66 -35.62 -36.91
C GLY A 32 17.08 -35.34 -35.51
N LEU A 33 17.20 -34.10 -35.04
CA LEU A 33 16.53 -33.64 -33.83
C LEU A 33 15.02 -33.51 -34.09
N LEU A 34 14.29 -34.59 -33.81
CA LEU A 34 12.86 -34.53 -33.54
C LEU A 34 12.64 -33.71 -32.26
N GLN A 35 12.55 -32.39 -32.43
CA GLN A 35 12.05 -31.49 -31.39
C GLN A 35 10.57 -31.78 -31.17
N GLY A 36 10.28 -32.69 -30.24
CA GLY A 36 8.94 -32.80 -29.66
C GLY A 36 8.53 -31.47 -29.01
N PRO A 37 7.22 -31.16 -28.92
CA PRO A 37 6.77 -29.92 -28.33
C PRO A 37 7.30 -29.79 -26.90
N ALA A 38 7.92 -28.66 -26.59
CA ALA A 38 8.46 -28.39 -25.27
C ALA A 38 7.35 -28.51 -24.22
N ALA A 39 7.53 -29.37 -23.23
CA ALA A 39 6.59 -29.52 -22.14
C ALA A 39 6.39 -28.16 -21.45
N PRO A 40 5.13 -27.74 -21.15
CA PRO A 40 4.90 -26.47 -20.48
C PRO A 40 5.59 -26.47 -19.12
N LYS A 41 6.51 -25.51 -18.94
CA LYS A 41 7.16 -25.26 -17.65
C LYS A 41 6.06 -25.08 -16.60
N PRO A 42 6.10 -25.78 -15.45
CA PRO A 42 5.03 -25.68 -14.47
C PRO A 42 4.89 -24.22 -14.05
N ALA A 43 3.71 -23.64 -14.28
CA ALA A 43 3.38 -22.33 -13.77
C ALA A 43 3.50 -22.40 -12.25
N GLN A 44 4.31 -21.51 -11.66
CA GLN A 44 4.23 -21.28 -10.22
C GLN A 44 2.79 -20.85 -9.93
N ALA A 45 2.07 -21.69 -9.19
CA ALA A 45 0.72 -21.36 -8.76
C ALA A 45 0.79 -20.03 -8.01
N ALA A 46 -0.05 -19.07 -8.40
CA ALA A 46 -0.30 -17.90 -7.56
C ALA A 46 -0.65 -18.41 -6.15
N PRO A 47 -0.16 -17.77 -5.08
CA PRO A 47 -0.44 -18.21 -3.72
C PRO A 47 -1.96 -18.35 -3.55
N ALA A 48 -2.39 -19.51 -3.07
CA ALA A 48 -3.81 -19.81 -2.90
C ALA A 48 -4.45 -18.69 -2.10
N ALA A 49 -5.54 -18.11 -2.64
CA ALA A 49 -6.19 -16.96 -2.04
C ALA A 49 -6.51 -17.26 -0.58
N ALA A 50 -5.96 -16.46 0.34
CA ALA A 50 -6.24 -16.58 1.75
C ALA A 50 -7.76 -16.52 1.97
N PRO A 51 -8.32 -17.30 2.92
CA PRO A 51 -9.75 -17.25 3.19
C PRO A 51 -10.18 -15.82 3.49
N ALA A 52 -11.25 -15.40 2.83
CA ALA A 52 -11.86 -14.08 2.97
C ALA A 52 -12.02 -13.73 4.47
N PRO A 53 -11.42 -12.63 4.97
CA PRO A 53 -11.53 -12.27 6.37
C PRO A 53 -12.99 -11.92 6.68
N ALA A 54 -13.56 -12.57 7.71
CA ALA A 54 -14.95 -12.39 8.15
C ALA A 54 -15.20 -11.05 8.87
N GLY A 55 -14.38 -10.04 8.63
CA GLY A 55 -14.41 -8.74 9.28
C GLY A 55 -13.38 -7.76 8.70
N PRO A 56 -13.32 -6.54 9.23
CA PRO A 56 -12.48 -5.47 8.69
C PRO A 56 -10.99 -5.82 8.68
N ILE A 57 -10.33 -5.53 7.56
CA ILE A 57 -8.90 -5.70 7.37
C ILE A 57 -8.20 -4.49 7.99
N LEU A 58 -7.22 -4.71 8.88
CA LEU A 58 -6.38 -3.64 9.41
C LEU A 58 -5.31 -3.25 8.37
N TRP A 59 -4.98 -1.96 8.29
CA TRP A 59 -3.87 -1.51 7.46
C TRP A 59 -2.54 -2.09 7.94
N SER A 60 -1.71 -2.52 7.00
CA SER A 60 -0.31 -2.91 7.22
C SER A 60 0.52 -2.56 5.98
N ALA A 61 1.77 -2.16 6.18
CA ALA A 61 2.70 -1.89 5.08
C ALA A 61 2.97 -3.15 4.23
N ASP A 62 2.94 -4.33 4.87
CA ASP A 62 3.28 -5.62 4.26
C ASP A 62 2.08 -6.30 3.58
N ARG A 63 0.84 -5.83 3.83
CA ARG A 63 -0.40 -6.39 3.26
C ARG A 63 -1.14 -5.38 2.39
N ARG A 64 -0.85 -5.41 1.10
CA ARG A 64 -1.66 -4.70 0.09
C ARG A 64 -3.03 -5.36 -0.11
N LEU A 65 -4.01 -4.56 -0.50
CA LEU A 65 -5.32 -5.01 -0.93
C LEU A 65 -5.21 -5.78 -2.26
N THR A 66 -6.03 -6.80 -2.39
CA THR A 66 -6.23 -7.54 -3.63
C THR A 66 -7.70 -7.47 -4.03
N VAL A 67 -8.05 -7.71 -5.30
CA VAL A 67 -9.47 -7.72 -5.71
C VAL A 67 -10.30 -8.77 -4.97
N ALA A 68 -9.69 -9.83 -4.41
CA ALA A 68 -10.36 -10.80 -3.55
C ALA A 68 -10.81 -10.22 -2.18
N ASP A 69 -10.25 -9.08 -1.75
CA ASP A 69 -10.70 -8.35 -0.57
C ASP A 69 -12.01 -7.57 -0.81
N PHE A 70 -12.43 -7.37 -2.06
CA PHE A 70 -13.63 -6.60 -2.41
C PHE A 70 -14.83 -7.54 -2.59
N GLN A 71 -15.49 -7.88 -1.48
CA GLN A 71 -16.45 -8.99 -1.38
C GLN A 71 -17.90 -8.55 -1.62
N SER A 72 -18.18 -7.25 -1.60
CA SER A 72 -19.51 -6.69 -1.84
C SER A 72 -19.85 -6.61 -3.33
N ARG A 73 -21.02 -6.05 -3.66
CA ARG A 73 -21.44 -5.77 -5.05
C ARG A 73 -22.06 -4.38 -5.17
N PRO A 74 -21.85 -3.67 -6.30
CA PRO A 74 -22.55 -2.42 -6.56
C PRO A 74 -24.06 -2.64 -6.62
N LYS A 75 -24.82 -1.64 -6.16
CA LYS A 75 -26.24 -1.56 -6.47
C LYS A 75 -26.41 -1.21 -7.97
N PRO A 76 -27.53 -1.60 -8.62
CA PRO A 76 -27.69 -1.43 -10.08
C PRO A 76 -27.56 0.01 -10.58
N TYR A 77 -27.84 1.01 -9.73
CA TYR A 77 -27.78 2.43 -10.07
C TYR A 77 -26.39 3.06 -9.87
N GLU A 78 -25.45 2.37 -9.21
CA GLU A 78 -24.10 2.90 -9.00
C GLU A 78 -23.38 3.08 -10.34
N LYS A 79 -22.60 4.15 -10.47
CA LYS A 79 -21.82 4.46 -11.70
C LYS A 79 -20.33 4.21 -11.58
N LEU A 80 -19.79 4.09 -10.36
CA LEU A 80 -18.34 3.92 -10.13
C LEU A 80 -17.85 2.55 -10.64
N ALA A 81 -16.57 2.46 -10.97
CA ALA A 81 -15.93 1.21 -11.40
C ALA A 81 -15.62 0.27 -10.22
N ALA A 82 -15.28 0.85 -9.06
CA ALA A 82 -15.11 0.18 -7.79
C ALA A 82 -15.53 1.14 -6.64
N LEU A 83 -15.47 0.64 -5.40
CA LEU A 83 -15.64 1.43 -4.18
C LEU A 83 -14.80 0.81 -3.06
N THR A 84 -13.97 1.64 -2.41
CA THR A 84 -13.25 1.32 -1.18
C THR A 84 -13.93 1.91 0.04
N THR A 85 -14.47 1.07 0.92
CA THR A 85 -14.95 1.48 2.24
C THR A 85 -13.82 1.32 3.25
N THR A 86 -13.38 2.43 3.84
CA THR A 86 -12.39 2.43 4.95
C THR A 86 -12.90 3.28 6.12
N ASP A 87 -12.28 3.11 7.28
CA ASP A 87 -12.67 3.76 8.54
C ASP A 87 -11.44 3.95 9.46
N ILE A 88 -11.47 5.01 10.27
CA ILE A 88 -10.51 5.27 11.34
C ILE A 88 -11.18 4.88 12.67
N LYS A 89 -11.04 3.61 13.05
CA LYS A 89 -11.63 3.09 14.28
C LYS A 89 -10.86 3.60 15.50
N ALA A 90 -11.31 4.72 16.03
CA ALA A 90 -10.77 5.35 17.22
C ALA A 90 -11.63 5.08 18.47
N GLY A 91 -10.97 4.88 19.60
CA GLY A 91 -11.62 4.75 20.91
C GLY A 91 -10.76 5.34 22.02
N ALA A 92 -11.39 5.72 23.12
CA ALA A 92 -10.72 6.26 24.31
C ALA A 92 -11.43 5.82 25.59
N ALA A 93 -10.65 5.59 26.65
CA ALA A 93 -11.13 5.30 27.98
C ALA A 93 -10.17 5.86 29.03
N CYS A 94 -10.71 6.28 30.19
CA CYS A 94 -9.91 6.41 31.41
C CYS A 94 -10.23 5.24 32.35
N ARG A 95 -9.21 4.66 32.98
CA ARG A 95 -9.33 3.74 34.11
C ARG A 95 -8.42 4.24 35.21
N ASP A 96 -8.94 4.38 36.43
CA ASP A 96 -8.18 4.91 37.58
C ASP A 96 -7.44 6.23 37.27
N PHE A 97 -8.12 7.13 36.55
CA PHE A 97 -7.60 8.40 36.01
C PHE A 97 -6.45 8.29 34.98
N VAL A 98 -6.05 7.08 34.58
CA VAL A 98 -5.10 6.84 33.49
C VAL A 98 -5.85 6.77 32.15
N PHE A 99 -5.51 7.68 31.24
CA PHE A 99 -6.02 7.67 29.87
C PHE A 99 -5.43 6.52 29.04
N SER A 100 -6.27 5.95 28.18
CA SER A 100 -5.90 5.01 27.11
C SER A 100 -6.64 5.38 25.83
N GLY A 101 -5.96 5.29 24.69
CA GLY A 101 -6.54 5.55 23.37
C GLY A 101 -6.12 4.47 22.37
N THR A 102 -7.03 4.12 21.46
CA THR A 102 -6.77 3.19 20.35
C THR A 102 -7.19 3.85 19.04
N VAL A 103 -6.41 3.65 17.97
CA VAL A 103 -6.73 4.17 16.62
C VAL A 103 -6.24 3.18 15.57
N LYS A 104 -7.15 2.69 14.74
CA LYS A 104 -6.90 1.67 13.72
C LYS A 104 -7.47 2.12 12.37
N ALA A 105 -6.64 2.20 11.33
CA ALA A 105 -7.14 2.31 9.96
C ALA A 105 -7.62 0.93 9.50
N THR A 106 -8.88 0.83 9.10
CA THR A 106 -9.48 -0.43 8.64
C THR A 106 -10.16 -0.29 7.29
N PHE A 107 -10.09 -1.33 6.48
CA PHE A 107 -10.85 -1.53 5.24
C PHE A 107 -11.99 -2.51 5.51
N ASP A 108 -13.16 -2.31 4.92
CA ASP A 108 -14.32 -3.19 5.06
C ASP A 108 -14.58 -3.99 3.77
N PRO A 109 -14.23 -5.30 3.73
CA PRO A 109 -14.51 -6.16 2.59
C PRO A 109 -15.99 -6.26 2.20
N SER A 110 -16.89 -6.19 3.19
CA SER A 110 -18.33 -6.41 3.00
C SER A 110 -19.07 -5.19 2.45
N ALA A 111 -18.45 -4.02 2.54
CA ALA A 111 -18.93 -2.76 1.96
C ALA A 111 -18.14 -2.32 0.71
N SER A 112 -17.00 -2.93 0.43
CA SER A 112 -16.14 -2.61 -0.72
C SER A 112 -16.37 -3.55 -1.90
N TRP A 113 -16.35 -3.04 -3.14
CA TRP A 113 -16.66 -3.82 -4.35
C TRP A 113 -15.90 -3.36 -5.58
N PHE A 114 -15.72 -4.27 -6.54
CA PHE A 114 -15.41 -3.96 -7.95
C PHE A 114 -16.63 -4.30 -8.80
N ARG A 115 -16.94 -3.48 -9.81
CA ARG A 115 -18.05 -3.75 -10.75
C ARG A 115 -17.75 -4.93 -11.65
N ASP A 116 -16.55 -4.97 -12.18
CA ASP A 116 -16.01 -6.11 -12.94
C ASP A 116 -14.67 -6.54 -12.32
N PRO A 117 -14.70 -7.43 -11.32
CA PRO A 117 -13.48 -7.94 -10.69
C PRO A 117 -12.67 -8.88 -11.60
N LYS A 118 -13.17 -9.25 -12.79
CA LYS A 118 -12.43 -10.09 -13.75
C LYS A 118 -11.65 -9.27 -14.77
N ASN A 119 -12.16 -8.11 -15.16
CA ASN A 119 -11.57 -7.24 -16.19
C ASN A 119 -11.11 -5.88 -15.63
N TYR A 120 -10.77 -5.81 -14.34
CA TYR A 120 -10.23 -4.61 -13.70
C TYR A 120 -8.83 -4.25 -14.23
N THR A 121 -8.44 -2.98 -14.09
CA THR A 121 -7.07 -2.53 -14.41
C THR A 121 -6.20 -2.44 -13.14
N PRO A 122 -4.88 -2.71 -13.23
CA PRO A 122 -3.97 -2.49 -12.09
C PRO A 122 -3.98 -1.05 -11.57
N GLN A 123 -4.26 -0.08 -12.44
CA GLN A 123 -4.41 1.33 -12.09
C GLN A 123 -5.62 1.57 -11.18
N LEU A 124 -6.76 0.91 -11.44
CA LEU A 124 -7.93 0.99 -10.57
C LEU A 124 -7.62 0.40 -9.19
N LEU A 125 -6.98 -0.77 -9.11
CA LEU A 125 -6.59 -1.35 -7.81
C LEU A 125 -5.59 -0.46 -7.04
N ARG A 126 -4.68 0.23 -7.73
CA ARG A 126 -3.80 1.24 -7.12
C ARG A 126 -4.57 2.43 -6.56
N HIS A 127 -5.61 2.88 -7.26
CA HIS A 127 -6.50 3.95 -6.81
C HIS A 127 -7.25 3.56 -5.52
N GLU A 128 -7.91 2.40 -5.54
CA GLU A 128 -8.58 1.82 -4.38
C GLU A 128 -7.63 1.58 -3.18
N GLN A 129 -6.42 1.10 -3.42
CA GLN A 129 -5.39 0.95 -2.38
C GLN A 129 -5.02 2.29 -1.72
N LEU A 130 -4.95 3.38 -2.48
CA LEU A 130 -4.47 4.65 -1.93
C LEU A 130 -5.48 5.30 -0.99
N HIS A 131 -6.79 5.07 -1.19
CA HIS A 131 -7.79 5.45 -0.19
C HIS A 131 -7.51 4.81 1.17
N PHE A 132 -7.01 3.57 1.21
CA PHE A 132 -6.67 2.89 2.46
C PHE A 132 -5.37 3.40 3.08
N ASP A 133 -4.35 3.69 2.25
CA ASP A 133 -3.11 4.31 2.71
C ASP A 133 -3.33 5.73 3.27
N LEU A 134 -4.22 6.53 2.65
CA LEU A 134 -4.65 7.83 3.17
C LEU A 134 -5.37 7.68 4.52
N THR A 135 -6.21 6.66 4.69
CA THR A 135 -6.85 6.37 5.99
C THR A 135 -5.82 6.05 7.08
N GLU A 136 -4.72 5.34 6.80
CA GLU A 136 -3.63 5.17 7.77
C GLU A 136 -2.87 6.47 8.03
N VAL A 137 -2.63 7.33 7.02
CA VAL A 137 -2.02 8.66 7.27
C VAL A 137 -2.84 9.44 8.31
N TYR A 138 -4.17 9.47 8.20
CA TYR A 138 -5.02 10.17 9.16
C TYR A 138 -5.15 9.42 10.51
N ALA A 139 -5.08 8.09 10.52
CA ALA A 139 -4.97 7.32 11.76
C ALA A 139 -3.67 7.64 12.51
N ARG A 140 -2.52 7.74 11.82
CA ARG A 140 -1.23 8.16 12.40
C ARG A 140 -1.27 9.60 12.91
N LEU A 141 -1.88 10.53 12.16
CA LEU A 141 -2.11 11.91 12.62
C LEU A 141 -2.96 11.97 13.89
N LEU A 142 -4.00 11.14 14.01
CA LEU A 142 -4.79 11.07 15.24
C LEU A 142 -3.97 10.49 16.40
N ARG A 143 -3.22 9.40 16.20
CA ARG A 143 -2.30 8.84 17.22
C ARG A 143 -1.30 9.88 17.71
N GLN A 144 -0.70 10.67 16.81
CA GLN A 144 0.16 11.80 17.15
C GLN A 144 -0.55 12.83 18.04
N LYS A 145 -1.76 13.27 17.66
CA LYS A 145 -2.54 14.20 18.48
C LYS A 145 -2.93 13.60 19.84
N LEU A 146 -3.13 12.29 19.93
CA LEU A 146 -3.46 11.61 21.19
C LEU A 146 -2.31 11.64 22.22
N VAL A 147 -1.04 11.68 21.80
CA VAL A 147 0.09 11.86 22.72
C VAL A 147 -0.02 13.18 23.49
N VAL A 148 -0.40 14.27 22.80
CA VAL A 148 -0.60 15.59 23.43
C VAL A 148 -1.92 15.66 24.20
N PHE A 149 -2.95 14.98 23.73
CA PHE A 149 -4.25 14.86 24.39
C PHE A 149 -4.14 14.17 25.77
N GLN A 150 -3.42 13.05 25.83
CA GLN A 150 -3.20 12.27 27.06
C GLN A 150 -2.63 13.12 28.19
N ALA A 151 -1.70 14.04 27.89
CA ALA A 151 -1.08 14.92 28.88
C ALA A 151 -1.99 16.05 29.40
N LYS A 152 -3.19 16.23 28.82
CA LYS A 152 -4.09 17.37 29.09
C LYS A 152 -5.54 16.98 29.39
N VAL A 153 -5.91 15.71 29.20
CA VAL A 153 -7.32 15.30 29.27
C VAL A 153 -7.81 15.21 30.71
N ASP A 154 -8.87 15.97 31.00
CA ASP A 154 -9.71 15.78 32.17
C ASP A 154 -10.56 14.51 31.95
N CYS A 155 -10.29 13.44 32.69
CA CYS A 155 -11.02 12.18 32.55
C CYS A 155 -12.53 12.31 32.81
N ALA A 156 -12.97 13.29 33.61
CA ALA A 156 -14.40 13.57 33.81
C ALA A 156 -15.06 14.19 32.56
N LYS A 157 -14.26 14.70 31.61
CA LYS A 157 -14.69 15.32 30.34
C LYS A 157 -14.13 14.58 29.12
N LEU A 158 -13.69 13.33 29.30
CA LEU A 158 -13.03 12.54 28.27
C LEU A 158 -13.82 12.50 26.95
N GLN A 159 -15.11 12.11 27.00
CA GLN A 159 -15.89 11.89 25.78
C GLN A 159 -16.14 13.17 24.96
N PRO A 160 -16.60 14.29 25.54
CA PRO A 160 -16.69 15.56 24.81
C PRO A 160 -15.36 16.00 24.20
N ALA A 161 -14.25 15.88 24.94
CA ALA A 161 -12.93 16.27 24.48
C ALA A 161 -12.41 15.37 23.33
N PHE A 162 -12.59 14.05 23.46
CA PHE A 162 -12.19 13.07 22.46
C PHE A 162 -13.03 13.20 21.18
N ASN A 163 -14.35 13.34 21.30
CA ASN A 163 -15.26 13.56 20.16
C ASN A 163 -14.93 14.85 19.39
N ASN A 164 -14.54 15.92 20.09
CA ASN A 164 -14.11 17.15 19.42
C ASN A 164 -12.79 16.95 18.64
N LEU A 165 -11.84 16.20 19.22
CA LEU A 165 -10.57 15.86 18.56
C LEU A 165 -10.77 14.97 17.33
N THR A 166 -11.54 13.88 17.45
CA THR A 166 -11.76 12.94 16.35
C THR A 166 -12.58 13.56 15.21
N LYS A 167 -13.61 14.35 15.53
CA LYS A 167 -14.42 15.09 14.53
C LYS A 167 -13.55 15.96 13.61
N GLY A 168 -12.53 16.63 14.15
CA GLY A 168 -11.58 17.40 13.37
C GLY A 168 -10.81 16.55 12.36
N ILE A 169 -10.20 15.45 12.83
CA ILE A 169 -9.48 14.51 11.97
C ILE A 169 -10.39 13.88 10.92
N TYR A 170 -11.58 13.41 11.28
CA TYR A 170 -12.47 12.73 10.32
C TYR A 170 -12.94 13.69 9.22
N ALA A 171 -13.21 14.95 9.56
CA ALA A 171 -13.55 15.97 8.57
C ALA A 171 -12.34 16.34 7.67
N GLU A 172 -11.11 16.33 8.19
CA GLU A 172 -9.91 16.53 7.37
C GLU A 172 -9.63 15.33 6.43
N TRP A 173 -9.81 14.11 6.93
CA TRP A 173 -9.65 12.86 6.18
C TRP A 173 -10.67 12.75 5.05
N ASP A 174 -11.96 12.96 5.32
CA ASP A 174 -13.03 12.97 4.31
C ASP A 174 -12.76 14.01 3.21
N ARG A 175 -12.35 15.23 3.57
CA ARG A 175 -11.96 16.25 2.58
C ARG A 175 -10.77 15.81 1.72
N GLU A 176 -9.79 15.11 2.30
CA GLU A 176 -8.63 14.63 1.55
C GLU A 176 -8.98 13.45 0.62
N GLN A 177 -9.86 12.53 1.04
CA GLN A 177 -10.36 11.44 0.17
C GLN A 177 -11.11 12.03 -1.04
N ASN A 178 -12.07 12.93 -0.80
CA ASN A 178 -12.83 13.61 -1.86
C ASN A 178 -11.93 14.43 -2.79
N ARG A 179 -10.88 15.05 -2.25
CA ARG A 179 -9.89 15.81 -3.02
C ARG A 179 -9.02 14.88 -3.88
N TYR A 180 -8.59 13.75 -3.34
CA TYR A 180 -7.81 12.74 -4.05
C TYR A 180 -8.61 12.19 -5.25
N ASP A 181 -9.88 11.85 -5.04
CA ASP A 181 -10.84 11.49 -6.09
C ASP A 181 -10.89 12.54 -7.21
N ALA A 182 -11.20 13.79 -6.83
CA ALA A 182 -11.36 14.88 -7.79
C ALA A 182 -10.07 15.18 -8.57
N GLU A 183 -8.92 15.26 -7.89
CA GLU A 183 -7.64 15.56 -8.52
C GLU A 183 -7.10 14.41 -9.39
N THR A 184 -7.44 13.15 -9.08
CA THR A 184 -7.10 12.01 -9.94
C THR A 184 -8.14 11.70 -11.00
N ASN A 185 -9.27 12.42 -11.04
CA ASN A 185 -10.42 12.09 -11.87
C ASN A 185 -10.84 10.62 -11.66
N HIS A 186 -11.02 10.23 -10.39
CA HIS A 186 -11.32 8.86 -9.96
C HIS A 186 -10.33 7.83 -10.54
N GLY A 187 -9.03 8.08 -10.34
CA GLY A 187 -7.93 7.22 -10.80
C GLY A 187 -7.59 7.29 -12.30
N LEU A 188 -8.35 8.04 -13.12
CA LEU A 188 -8.11 8.14 -14.58
C LEU A 188 -6.89 9.01 -14.95
N ASN A 189 -6.47 9.93 -14.07
CA ASN A 189 -5.30 10.78 -14.27
C ASN A 189 -4.06 10.16 -13.61
N ALA A 190 -3.33 9.35 -14.39
CA ALA A 190 -2.12 8.65 -13.93
C ALA A 190 -1.03 9.58 -13.34
N VAL A 191 -0.86 10.80 -13.88
CA VAL A 191 0.15 11.75 -13.38
C VAL A 191 -0.22 12.26 -11.98
N ARG A 192 -1.52 12.49 -11.71
CA ARG A 192 -1.99 12.87 -10.38
C ARG A 192 -2.01 11.66 -9.43
N GLN A 193 -2.35 10.47 -9.92
CA GLN A 193 -2.23 9.22 -9.16
C GLN A 193 -0.80 9.01 -8.62
N ASP A 194 0.20 9.04 -9.50
CA ASP A 194 1.62 8.89 -9.13
C ASP A 194 2.10 9.99 -8.16
N TYR A 195 1.58 11.21 -8.28
CA TYR A 195 1.86 12.29 -7.33
C TYR A 195 1.29 11.97 -5.94
N TRP A 196 0.02 11.61 -5.86
CA TRP A 196 -0.66 11.29 -4.60
C TRP A 196 -0.06 10.08 -3.91
N GLU A 197 0.30 9.03 -4.64
CA GLU A 197 1.01 7.87 -4.10
C GLU A 197 2.33 8.27 -3.44
N LYS A 198 3.16 9.07 -4.13
CA LYS A 198 4.45 9.56 -3.59
C LYS A 198 4.25 10.42 -2.34
N GLN A 199 3.30 11.37 -2.36
CA GLN A 199 3.03 12.21 -1.19
C GLN A 199 2.50 11.41 0.00
N THR A 200 1.66 10.40 -0.24
CA THR A 200 1.12 9.53 0.82
C THR A 200 2.23 8.70 1.45
N GLN A 201 3.14 8.10 0.66
CA GLN A 201 4.29 7.37 1.20
C GLN A 201 5.24 8.27 2.00
N VAL A 202 5.49 9.51 1.54
CA VAL A 202 6.26 10.51 2.32
C VAL A 202 5.59 10.82 3.65
N ARG A 203 4.26 11.02 3.67
CA ARG A 203 3.49 11.30 4.91
C ARG A 203 3.48 10.11 5.86
N LEU A 204 3.34 8.88 5.34
CA LEU A 204 3.45 7.66 6.15
C LEU A 204 4.82 7.60 6.83
N ALA A 205 5.91 7.75 6.09
CA ALA A 205 7.28 7.73 6.61
C ALA A 205 7.57 8.85 7.63
N GLN A 206 7.07 10.07 7.38
CA GLN A 206 7.16 11.18 8.35
C GLN A 206 6.42 10.91 9.67
N LEU A 207 5.41 10.03 9.63
CA LEU A 207 4.57 9.66 10.76
C LEU A 207 4.89 8.26 11.31
N GLU A 208 6.06 7.67 10.97
CA GLU A 208 6.40 6.29 11.33
C GLU A 208 6.45 6.06 12.84
N ALA A 209 6.83 7.07 13.63
CA ALA A 209 6.76 7.02 15.10
C ALA A 209 5.33 6.84 15.66
N PHE A 210 4.31 6.92 14.81
CA PHE A 210 2.89 6.72 15.13
C PHE A 210 2.27 5.55 14.34
N ALA A 211 3.08 4.72 13.68
CA ALA A 211 2.62 3.43 13.15
C ALA A 211 2.05 2.53 14.27
N LEU A 212 1.16 1.60 13.93
CA LEU A 212 0.93 0.46 14.82
C LEU A 212 2.15 -0.47 14.75
N PRO A 213 2.51 -1.17 15.84
CA PRO A 213 3.48 -2.26 15.77
C PRO A 213 3.08 -3.29 14.72
N ALA A 214 4.08 -3.89 14.06
CA ALA A 214 3.88 -5.07 13.24
C ALA A 214 3.22 -6.19 14.08
N GLN A 215 2.40 -7.01 13.43
CA GLN A 215 1.61 -8.10 14.02
C GLN A 215 2.14 -9.46 13.58
#